data_AF-A0AAV5D5P2-F1
#
_entry.id   AF-A0AAV5D5P2-F1
#
_cell.length_a   1.000
_cell.length_b   1.000
_cell.length_c   1.000
_cell.angle_alpha   90.00
_cell.angle_beta   90.00
_cell.angle_gamma   90.00
#
_symmetry.space_group_name_H-M   'P 1'
#
loop_
_entity.id
_entity.type
_entity.pdbx_description
1 polymer ?
#
loop_
_entity_poly.entity_id
_entity_poly.type
_entity_poly.pdbx_seq_one_letter_code
_entity_poly.pdbx_strand_id
1 'polypeptide(L)'
;MAVELSPAKQLPRATTRTASTCTAATTRGTHVFKIADYSLHKGLGPGKFIRSATFPVGGYDWCVRYYPDGDGRREDGSRGELALHLELMTKNSKVRAQFEFLLDDQSTGDQSFLITLDRPRVFNAVEAGKNVMGTGIMGPSDLEQSPYYLRDDCLVFHCDVIVVKEPMVSEMPVASKV
;
A
#
# COMPACT_ATOMS: atom_id res chain seq x y z
N MET A 1 -59.40 -54.80 -14.90
CA MET A 1 -58.75 -53.96 -13.88
C MET A 1 -57.47 -53.40 -14.45
N ALA A 2 -57.43 -52.10 -14.73
CA ALA A 2 -56.26 -51.23 -14.68
C ALA A 2 -56.78 -49.82 -14.98
N VAL A 3 -56.78 -48.94 -13.98
CA VAL A 3 -57.11 -47.52 -14.15
C VAL A 3 -55.77 -46.81 -14.29
N GLU A 4 -55.50 -46.23 -15.46
CA GLU A 4 -54.26 -45.52 -15.72
C GLU A 4 -54.31 -44.14 -15.05
N LEU A 5 -53.43 -43.91 -14.06
CA LEU A 5 -53.31 -42.62 -13.37
C LEU A 5 -52.45 -41.67 -14.22
N SER A 6 -53.04 -40.57 -14.70
CA SER A 6 -52.30 -39.52 -15.38
C SER A 6 -51.29 -38.85 -14.44
N PRO A 7 -50.05 -38.54 -14.89
CA PRO A 7 -49.05 -37.90 -14.04
C PRO A 7 -49.46 -36.46 -13.71
N ALA A 8 -49.38 -36.11 -12.42
CA ALA A 8 -49.65 -34.75 -11.96
C ALA A 8 -48.66 -33.75 -12.58
N LYS A 9 -49.18 -32.69 -13.21
CA LYS A 9 -48.39 -31.60 -13.76
C LYS A 9 -47.69 -30.85 -12.61
N GLN A 10 -46.39 -31.04 -12.47
CA GLN A 10 -45.61 -30.42 -11.40
C GLN A 10 -45.58 -28.89 -11.60
N LEU A 11 -46.18 -28.13 -10.69
CA LEU A 11 -46.11 -26.67 -10.73
C LEU A 11 -44.64 -26.23 -10.58
N PRO A 12 -44.17 -25.24 -11.35
CA PRO A 12 -42.82 -24.73 -11.18
C PRO A 12 -42.67 -24.20 -9.75
N ARG A 13 -41.63 -24.67 -9.05
CA ARG A 13 -41.29 -24.21 -7.70
C ARG A 13 -41.02 -22.70 -7.79
N ALA A 14 -41.85 -21.89 -7.12
CA ALA A 14 -41.62 -20.45 -7.05
C ALA A 14 -40.25 -20.19 -6.43
N THR A 15 -39.34 -19.62 -7.21
CA THR A 15 -37.99 -19.28 -6.78
C THR A 15 -37.94 -17.78 -6.48
N THR A 16 -37.75 -17.42 -5.21
CA THR A 16 -37.47 -16.05 -4.81
C THR A 16 -36.02 -15.72 -5.16
N ARG A 17 -35.81 -14.73 -6.03
CA ARG A 17 -34.49 -14.23 -6.41
C ARG A 17 -34.19 -12.96 -5.60
N THR A 18 -33.06 -12.95 -4.89
CA THR A 18 -32.52 -11.79 -4.20
C THR A 18 -31.21 -11.36 -4.85
N ALA A 19 -30.81 -10.09 -4.69
CA ALA A 19 -29.53 -9.59 -5.17
C ALA A 19 -28.99 -8.54 -4.19
N SER A 20 -27.67 -8.41 -4.13
CA SER A 20 -26.95 -7.43 -3.32
C SER A 20 -25.69 -6.98 -4.04
N THR A 21 -25.22 -5.77 -3.74
CA THR A 21 -23.94 -5.24 -4.20
C THR A 21 -23.03 -4.96 -3.01
N CYS A 22 -21.72 -4.96 -3.26
CA CYS A 22 -20.68 -4.62 -2.30
C CYS A 22 -19.75 -3.59 -2.95
N THR A 23 -19.50 -2.49 -2.25
CA THR A 23 -18.61 -1.42 -2.71
C THR A 23 -17.46 -1.21 -1.73
N ALA A 24 -16.26 -0.99 -2.26
CA ALA A 24 -15.10 -0.63 -1.47
C ALA A 24 -15.10 0.88 -1.23
N ALA A 25 -14.98 1.29 0.03
CA ALA A 25 -14.71 2.69 0.39
C ALA A 25 -13.21 2.86 0.65
N THR A 26 -12.62 3.94 0.16
CA THR A 26 -11.19 4.23 0.35
C THR A 26 -10.95 5.65 0.82
N THR A 27 -9.76 5.91 1.36
CA THR A 27 -9.27 7.27 1.64
C THR A 27 -7.82 7.34 1.23
N ARG A 28 -7.48 8.35 0.43
CA ARG A 28 -6.12 8.61 -0.05
C ARG A 28 -5.50 9.77 0.72
N GLY A 29 -4.20 9.70 0.95
CA GLY A 29 -3.38 10.82 1.38
C GLY A 29 -1.97 10.69 0.85
N THR A 30 -1.29 11.82 0.74
CA THR A 30 0.08 11.91 0.21
C THR A 30 0.97 12.60 1.22
N HIS A 31 2.19 12.11 1.38
CA HIS A 31 3.22 12.72 2.23
C HIS A 31 4.51 12.94 1.43
N VAL A 32 5.09 14.13 1.56
CA VAL A 32 6.40 14.45 0.96
C VAL A 32 7.45 14.35 2.05
N PHE A 33 8.46 13.52 1.82
CA PHE A 33 9.59 13.37 2.71
C PHE A 33 10.88 13.79 2.01
N LYS A 34 11.38 14.98 2.37
CA LYS A 34 12.67 15.50 1.91
C LYS A 34 13.79 15.05 2.85
N ILE A 35 14.80 14.43 2.29
CA ILE A 35 16.09 14.17 2.93
C ILE A 35 17.02 15.30 2.51
N ALA A 36 17.29 16.24 3.42
CA ALA A 36 18.37 17.21 3.25
C ALA A 36 19.69 16.60 3.73
N ASP A 37 20.81 17.18 3.31
CA ASP A 37 22.16 16.76 3.72
C ASP A 37 22.39 15.24 3.56
N TYR A 38 21.93 14.69 2.43
CA TYR A 38 21.96 13.26 2.12
C TYR A 38 23.34 12.64 2.40
N SER A 39 24.40 13.36 2.02
CA SER A 39 25.78 12.92 2.21
C SER A 39 26.13 12.60 3.67
N LEU A 40 25.57 13.35 4.63
CA LEU A 40 25.78 13.19 6.07
C LEU A 40 24.95 12.05 6.67
N HIS A 41 23.92 11.60 5.97
CA HIS A 41 23.06 10.52 6.41
C HIS A 41 23.54 9.13 5.94
N LYS A 42 24.55 9.07 5.08
CA LYS A 42 25.23 7.83 4.67
C LYS A 42 26.09 7.26 5.81
N GLY A 43 26.27 5.94 5.81
CA GLY A 43 27.09 5.25 6.82
C GLY A 43 26.41 5.13 8.19
N LEU A 44 25.10 5.32 8.25
CA LEU A 44 24.26 5.02 9.40
C LEU A 44 24.30 3.52 9.76
N GLY A 45 24.52 2.68 8.75
CA GLY A 45 24.70 1.24 8.86
C GLY A 45 23.45 0.44 8.46
N PRO A 46 23.62 -0.82 7.99
CA PRO A 46 22.50 -1.65 7.54
C PRO A 46 21.41 -1.80 8.60
N GLY A 47 20.15 -1.68 8.17
CA GLY A 47 18.96 -1.80 9.02
C GLY A 47 18.71 -0.59 9.94
N LYS A 48 19.56 0.43 9.92
CA LYS A 48 19.31 1.71 10.59
C LYS A 48 18.54 2.64 9.65
N PHE A 49 17.66 3.45 10.24
CA PHE A 49 16.76 4.30 9.46
C PHE A 49 16.47 5.64 10.13
N ILE A 50 16.04 6.58 9.29
CA ILE A 50 15.48 7.88 9.67
C ILE A 50 13.97 7.81 9.43
N ARG A 51 13.16 8.34 10.36
CA ARG A 51 11.71 8.44 10.19
C ARG A 51 11.33 9.81 9.67
N SER A 52 10.34 9.85 8.77
CA SER A 52 9.62 11.07 8.45
C SER A 52 8.82 11.57 9.66
N ALA A 53 8.27 12.79 9.53
CA ALA A 53 7.18 13.20 10.40
C ALA A 53 5.98 12.24 10.24
N THR A 54 5.21 12.09 11.32
CA THR A 54 3.96 11.33 11.28
C THR A 54 2.91 12.10 10.45
N PHE A 55 2.16 11.38 9.61
CA PHE A 55 1.09 11.97 8.82
C PHE A 55 -0.20 11.13 8.87
N PRO A 56 -1.39 11.76 8.88
CA PRO A 56 -2.66 11.06 9.00
C PRO A 56 -3.25 10.67 7.62
N VAL A 57 -3.70 9.41 7.48
CA VAL A 57 -4.48 8.96 6.32
C VAL A 57 -5.52 7.94 6.78
N GLY A 58 -6.79 8.17 6.40
CA GLY A 58 -7.88 7.22 6.68
C GLY A 58 -8.20 7.03 8.17
N GLY A 59 -7.83 8.00 9.03
CA GLY A 59 -7.99 7.90 10.49
C GLY A 59 -6.85 7.19 11.21
N TYR A 60 -5.74 6.91 10.51
CA TYR A 60 -4.55 6.27 11.06
C TYR A 60 -3.32 7.14 10.84
N ASP A 61 -2.36 7.00 11.73
CA ASP A 61 -1.07 7.66 11.71
C ASP A 61 -0.04 6.76 11.02
N TRP A 62 0.70 7.36 10.10
CA TRP A 62 1.72 6.69 9.30
C TRP A 62 3.04 7.45 9.38
N CYS A 63 4.15 6.77 9.14
CA CYS A 63 5.42 7.43 8.82
C CYS A 63 6.19 6.61 7.78
N VAL A 64 7.13 7.28 7.10
CA VAL A 64 8.07 6.64 6.19
C VAL A 64 9.38 6.39 6.93
N ARG A 65 9.96 5.20 6.78
CA ARG A 65 11.32 4.87 7.21
C ARG A 65 12.25 4.89 6.00
N TYR A 66 13.29 5.70 6.09
CA TYR A 66 14.36 5.82 5.12
C TYR A 66 15.63 5.11 5.60
N TYR A 67 16.09 4.13 4.82
CA TYR A 67 17.28 3.32 5.11
C TYR A 67 18.40 3.68 4.11
N PRO A 68 19.32 4.59 4.46
CA PRO A 68 20.36 5.07 3.54
C PRO A 68 21.35 3.98 3.11
N ASP A 69 21.67 3.05 4.02
CA ASP A 69 22.61 1.93 3.77
C ASP A 69 21.89 0.58 3.62
N GLY A 70 20.60 0.64 3.27
CA GLY A 70 19.71 -0.50 3.11
C GLY A 70 19.15 -1.09 4.40
N ASP A 71 18.15 -1.96 4.24
CA ASP A 71 17.33 -2.46 5.35
C ASP A 71 17.91 -3.69 6.07
N GLY A 72 19.09 -4.15 5.65
CA GLY A 72 19.81 -5.27 6.25
C GLY A 72 19.22 -6.65 5.95
N ARG A 73 18.31 -6.77 4.97
CA ARG A 73 17.72 -8.06 4.57
C ARG A 73 18.52 -8.86 3.55
N ARG A 74 19.61 -8.30 3.01
CA ARG A 74 20.45 -9.01 2.03
C ARG A 74 21.47 -9.89 2.75
N GLU A 75 21.44 -11.18 2.44
CA GLU A 75 22.39 -12.17 2.96
C GLU A 75 23.72 -12.18 2.17
N ASP A 76 23.77 -11.56 0.99
CA ASP A 76 24.90 -11.61 0.05
C ASP A 76 26.05 -10.64 0.36
N GLY A 77 25.93 -9.81 1.40
CA GLY A 77 26.97 -8.85 1.80
C GLY A 77 27.19 -7.68 0.82
N SER A 78 26.36 -7.54 -0.21
CA SER A 78 26.38 -6.35 -1.07
C SER A 78 25.96 -5.11 -0.29
N ARG A 79 26.45 -3.92 -0.69
CA ARG A 79 25.94 -2.65 -0.15
C ARG A 79 24.43 -2.64 -0.38
N GLY A 80 23.67 -2.62 0.71
CA GLY A 80 22.22 -2.63 0.65
C GLY A 80 21.73 -1.48 -0.23
N GLU A 81 20.79 -1.79 -1.11
CA GLU A 81 20.06 -0.75 -1.84
C GLU A 81 19.37 0.16 -0.84
N LEU A 82 19.39 1.47 -1.11
CA LEU A 82 18.59 2.43 -0.37
C LEU A 82 17.16 1.91 -0.31
N ALA A 83 16.55 1.88 0.87
CA ALA A 83 15.20 1.32 1.04
C ALA A 83 14.23 2.31 1.69
N LEU A 84 12.96 2.23 1.29
CA LEU A 84 11.86 2.97 1.90
C LEU A 84 10.77 2.01 2.37
N HIS A 85 10.38 2.14 3.63
CA HIS A 85 9.25 1.40 4.19
C HIS A 85 8.18 2.35 4.72
N LEU A 86 6.92 2.01 4.47
CA LEU A 86 5.77 2.62 5.15
C LEU A 86 5.56 1.89 6.48
N GLU A 87 5.34 2.66 7.54
CA GLU A 87 5.04 2.16 8.88
C GLU A 87 3.70 2.69 9.38
N LEU A 88 2.85 1.78 9.84
CA LEU A 88 1.64 2.11 10.60
C LEU A 88 2.01 2.40 12.06
N MET A 89 1.72 3.62 12.52
CA MET A 89 2.06 4.13 13.84
C MET A 89 0.91 4.02 14.84
N THR A 90 -0.33 3.98 14.37
CA THR A 90 -1.50 3.78 15.25
C THR A 90 -1.44 2.41 15.91
N LYS A 91 -1.23 2.40 17.23
CA LYS A 91 -1.09 1.17 18.03
C LYS A 91 -2.37 0.34 18.03
N ASN A 92 -2.22 -0.96 18.26
CA ASN A 92 -3.33 -1.92 18.43
C ASN A 92 -4.34 -1.92 17.26
N SER A 93 -3.87 -1.64 16.05
CA SER A 93 -4.71 -1.54 14.85
C SER A 93 -4.28 -2.54 13.77
N LYS A 94 -5.24 -2.91 12.91
CA LYS A 94 -5.01 -3.69 11.70
C LYS A 94 -5.63 -2.92 10.54
N VAL A 95 -4.81 -2.44 9.62
CA VAL A 95 -5.25 -1.52 8.57
C VAL A 95 -4.91 -2.11 7.21
N ARG A 96 -5.92 -2.22 6.35
CA ARG A 96 -5.73 -2.64 4.96
C ARG A 96 -5.40 -1.42 4.13
N ALA A 97 -4.18 -1.34 3.61
CA ALA A 97 -3.73 -0.20 2.82
C ALA A 97 -2.88 -0.63 1.64
N GLN A 98 -2.91 0.19 0.59
CA GLN A 98 -1.99 0.18 -0.53
C GLN A 98 -1.13 1.43 -0.44
N PHE A 99 0.11 1.37 -0.91
CA PHE A 99 0.96 2.54 -1.00
C PHE A 99 1.87 2.49 -2.21
N GLU A 100 2.37 3.67 -2.55
CA GLU A 100 3.30 3.94 -3.63
C GLU A 100 4.37 4.91 -3.13
N PHE A 101 5.61 4.66 -3.53
CA PHE A 101 6.71 5.60 -3.35
C PHE A 101 7.17 6.10 -4.70
N LEU A 102 7.30 7.42 -4.80
CA LEU A 102 7.81 8.13 -5.96
C LEU A 102 9.05 8.93 -5.55
N LEU A 103 10.01 9.05 -6.44
CA LEU A 103 11.18 9.90 -6.30
C LEU A 103 11.04 11.07 -7.25
N ASP A 104 11.22 12.27 -6.73
CA ASP A 104 11.16 13.49 -7.53
C ASP A 104 12.35 13.53 -8.50
N ASP A 105 12.05 13.75 -9.78
CA ASP A 105 13.01 14.21 -10.76
C ASP A 105 13.17 15.72 -10.58
N GLN A 106 14.21 16.11 -9.86
CA GLN A 106 14.52 17.50 -9.53
C GLN A 106 15.12 18.27 -10.73
N SER A 107 15.22 17.66 -11.91
CA SER A 107 15.60 18.34 -13.15
C SER A 107 14.40 18.84 -13.94
N THR A 108 13.30 18.09 -13.94
CA THR A 108 12.06 18.40 -14.67
C THR A 108 10.94 18.89 -13.74
N GLY A 109 10.99 18.51 -12.46
CA GLY A 109 9.88 18.66 -11.51
C GLY A 109 8.83 17.55 -11.63
N ASP A 110 9.09 16.51 -12.43
CA ASP A 110 8.23 15.33 -12.55
C ASP A 110 8.54 14.29 -11.46
N GLN A 111 7.72 13.23 -11.39
CA GLN A 111 7.89 12.15 -10.43
C GLN A 111 8.22 10.84 -11.16
N SER A 112 9.27 10.17 -10.69
CA SER A 112 9.66 8.84 -11.16
C SER A 112 9.19 7.78 -10.17
N PHE A 113 8.56 6.75 -10.72
CA PHE A 113 8.02 5.64 -9.94
C PHE A 113 9.14 4.76 -9.38
N LEU A 114 9.11 4.47 -8.09
CA LEU A 114 10.07 3.57 -7.46
C LEU A 114 9.44 2.23 -7.08
N ILE A 115 8.35 2.28 -6.30
CA ILE A 115 7.75 1.11 -5.67
C ILE A 115 6.23 1.30 -5.62
N THR A 116 5.48 0.26 -5.98
CA THR A 116 4.06 0.15 -5.62
C THR A 116 3.76 -1.20 -5.02
N LEU A 117 2.86 -1.18 -4.04
CA LEU A 117 2.16 -2.37 -3.62
C LEU A 117 1.03 -2.65 -4.61
N ASP A 118 1.14 -3.73 -5.39
CA ASP A 118 0.18 -4.15 -6.43
C ASP A 118 -1.28 -4.26 -5.93
N ARG A 119 -1.45 -4.55 -4.64
CA ARG A 119 -2.76 -4.68 -3.99
C ARG A 119 -2.71 -4.24 -2.53
N PRO A 120 -3.84 -3.82 -1.93
CA PRO A 120 -3.89 -3.49 -0.52
C PRO A 120 -3.51 -4.68 0.37
N ARG A 121 -2.58 -4.47 1.31
CA ARG A 121 -2.16 -5.45 2.33
C ARG A 121 -2.49 -4.96 3.73
N VAL A 122 -2.48 -5.88 4.69
CA VAL A 122 -2.80 -5.58 6.10
C VAL A 122 -1.51 -5.22 6.85
N PHE A 123 -1.42 -3.97 7.27
CA PHE A 123 -0.47 -3.51 8.28
C PHE A 123 -1.03 -3.87 9.66
N ASN A 124 -0.24 -4.55 10.48
CA ASN A 124 -0.69 -5.06 11.77
C ASN A 124 0.21 -4.52 12.89
N ALA A 125 -0.31 -3.55 13.64
CA ALA A 125 0.36 -2.94 14.80
C ALA A 125 0.04 -3.66 16.12
N VAL A 126 -0.62 -4.81 16.08
CA VAL A 126 -0.80 -5.72 17.23
C VAL A 126 0.38 -6.69 17.33
N GLU A 127 0.92 -7.12 16.19
CA GLU A 127 2.03 -8.07 16.11
C GLU A 127 3.34 -7.35 15.76
N ALA A 128 4.37 -7.55 16.58
CA ALA A 128 5.66 -6.90 16.39
C ALA A 128 6.23 -7.17 15.00
N GLY A 129 6.66 -6.10 14.32
CA GLY A 129 7.29 -6.17 12.99
C GLY A 129 6.35 -6.36 11.81
N LYS A 130 5.03 -6.50 12.02
CA LYS A 130 4.04 -6.64 10.93
C LYS A 130 3.35 -5.32 10.55
N ASN A 131 3.75 -4.21 11.17
CA ASN A 131 3.25 -2.86 10.90
C ASN A 131 4.11 -2.09 9.89
N VAL A 132 5.08 -2.74 9.24
CA VAL A 132 6.04 -2.11 8.33
C VAL A 132 6.11 -2.89 7.02
N MET A 133 6.06 -2.20 5.89
CA MET A 133 6.21 -2.80 4.55
C MET A 133 6.98 -1.85 3.64
N GLY A 134 7.82 -2.40 2.76
CA GLY A 134 8.58 -1.64 1.77
C GLY A 134 9.59 -2.52 1.05
N THR A 135 10.52 -1.90 0.32
CA THR A 135 11.58 -2.61 -0.41
C THR A 135 12.76 -1.69 -0.68
N GLY A 136 13.89 -2.29 -1.10
CA GLY A 136 14.99 -1.58 -1.73
C GLY A 136 14.55 -0.90 -3.03
N ILE A 137 15.20 0.22 -3.34
CA ILE A 137 14.88 1.11 -4.45
C ILE A 137 15.99 1.04 -5.49
N MET A 138 17.18 1.49 -5.11
CA MET A 138 18.33 1.54 -6.00
C MET A 138 19.64 1.54 -5.22
N GLY A 139 20.73 1.17 -5.89
CA GLY A 139 22.05 1.25 -5.32
C GLY A 139 22.47 2.72 -5.09
N PRO A 140 23.22 3.02 -4.00
CA PRO A 140 23.73 4.36 -3.76
C PRO A 140 24.53 4.93 -4.95
N SER A 141 25.31 4.09 -5.63
CA SER A 141 26.08 4.51 -6.82
C SER A 141 25.20 4.96 -7.97
N ASP A 142 24.12 4.22 -8.27
CA ASP A 142 23.20 4.55 -9.36
C ASP A 142 22.45 5.86 -9.05
N LEU A 143 22.13 6.08 -7.77
CA LEU A 143 21.46 7.31 -7.32
C LEU A 143 22.39 8.51 -7.44
N GLU A 144 23.63 8.37 -6.97
CA GLU A 144 24.64 9.43 -6.97
C GLU A 144 25.14 9.78 -8.38
N GLN A 145 25.07 8.84 -9.31
CA GLN A 145 25.38 9.09 -10.73
C GLN A 145 24.20 9.64 -11.53
N SER A 146 22.98 9.55 -10.99
CA SER A 146 21.78 10.09 -11.64
C SER A 146 21.77 11.62 -11.54
N PRO A 147 21.70 12.35 -12.66
CA PRO A 147 21.58 13.82 -12.64
C PRO A 147 20.17 14.31 -12.25
N TYR A 148 19.22 13.39 -12.10
CA TYR A 148 17.79 13.70 -11.94
C TYR A 148 17.35 13.79 -10.49
N TYR A 149 17.84 12.89 -9.64
CA TYR A 149 17.20 12.63 -8.34
C TYR A 149 17.91 13.25 -7.14
N LEU A 150 19.25 13.28 -7.13
CA LEU A 150 20.05 13.87 -6.06
C LEU A 150 20.54 15.24 -6.50
N ARG A 151 19.97 16.31 -5.93
CA ARG A 151 20.32 17.69 -6.26
C ARG A 151 20.52 18.51 -5.00
N ASP A 152 21.57 19.32 -4.98
CA ASP A 152 21.93 20.14 -3.81
C ASP A 152 22.00 19.32 -2.50
N ASP A 153 22.57 18.12 -2.60
CA ASP A 153 22.64 17.12 -1.52
C ASP A 153 21.27 16.75 -0.91
N CYS A 154 20.20 16.85 -1.69
CA CYS A 154 18.84 16.57 -1.27
C CYS A 154 18.17 15.48 -2.13
N LEU A 155 17.38 14.62 -1.46
CA LEU A 155 16.43 13.70 -2.09
C LEU A 155 15.01 14.05 -1.65
N VAL A 156 14.03 13.86 -2.53
CA VAL A 156 12.62 14.11 -2.23
C VAL A 156 11.78 12.89 -2.62
N PHE A 157 11.12 12.31 -1.63
CA PHE A 157 10.23 11.17 -1.85
C PHE A 157 8.78 11.58 -1.63
N HIS A 158 7.89 11.08 -2.47
CA HIS A 158 6.45 11.13 -2.24
C HIS A 158 5.97 9.75 -1.80
N CYS A 159 5.10 9.73 -0.80
CA CYS A 159 4.44 8.54 -0.30
C CYS A 159 2.93 8.72 -0.46
N ASP A 160 2.37 7.99 -1.39
CA ASP A 160 0.93 7.91 -1.62
C ASP A 160 0.38 6.72 -0.85
N VAL A 161 -0.64 6.94 -0.01
CA VAL A 161 -1.27 5.89 0.80
C VAL A 161 -2.77 5.88 0.53
N ILE A 162 -3.30 4.69 0.25
CA ILE A 162 -4.72 4.42 0.09
C ILE A 162 -5.16 3.44 1.18
N VAL A 163 -5.95 3.92 2.13
CA VAL A 163 -6.56 3.09 3.16
C VAL A 163 -7.90 2.55 2.66
N VAL A 164 -8.08 1.23 2.74
CA VAL A 164 -9.34 0.55 2.42
C VAL A 164 -10.17 0.46 3.70
N LYS A 165 -11.37 1.04 3.65
CA LYS A 165 -12.34 1.02 4.74
C LYS A 165 -13.18 -0.27 4.69
N GLU A 166 -14.03 -0.44 5.69
CA GLU A 166 -15.02 -1.51 5.69
C GLU A 166 -15.88 -1.46 4.42
N PRO A 167 -16.10 -2.61 3.75
CA PRO A 167 -16.95 -2.66 2.56
C PRO A 167 -18.40 -2.35 2.91
N MET A 168 -19.07 -1.61 2.04
CA MET A 168 -20.49 -1.27 2.20
C MET A 168 -21.32 -2.24 1.36
N VAL A 169 -22.23 -2.98 1.99
CA VAL A 169 -23.13 -3.94 1.34
C VAL A 169 -24.55 -3.39 1.33
N SER A 170 -25.22 -3.43 0.18
CA SER A 170 -26.61 -3.01 0.05
C SER A 170 -27.41 -3.97 -0.84
N GLU A 171 -28.71 -4.08 -0.59
CA GLU A 171 -29.61 -4.83 -1.46
C GLU A 171 -29.72 -4.17 -2.84
N MET A 172 -29.94 -4.98 -3.86
CA MET A 172 -30.20 -4.51 -5.22
C MET A 172 -31.64 -4.85 -5.63
N PRO A 173 -32.34 -3.95 -6.34
CA PRO A 173 -33.62 -4.27 -6.93
C PRO A 173 -33.48 -5.45 -7.90
N VAL A 174 -34.28 -6.48 -7.69
CA VAL A 174 -34.35 -7.62 -8.60
C VAL A 174 -35.48 -7.35 -9.59
N ALA A 175 -35.14 -7.13 -10.85
CA ALA A 175 -36.15 -7.00 -11.90
C ALA A 175 -36.99 -8.30 -11.96
N SER A 176 -38.30 -8.16 -11.80
CA SER A 176 -39.27 -9.22 -12.07
C SER A 176 -39.27 -9.48 -13.57
N LYS A 177 -39.12 -10.74 -14.00
CA LYS A 177 -39.40 -11.10 -15.39
C LYS A 177 -40.90 -10.88 -15.62
N VAL A 178 -41.24 -9.99 -16.54
CA VAL A 178 -42.60 -9.78 -17.07
C VAL A 178 -42.98 -10.99 -17.92
#